data_AF-A0A7C6E7K4-F1
#
_entry.id   AF-A0A7C6E7K4-F1
#
_cell.length_a   1.000
_cell.length_b   1.000
_cell.length_c   1.000
_cell.angle_alpha   90.00
_cell.angle_beta   90.00
_cell.angle_gamma   90.00
#
_symmetry.space_group_name_H-M   'P 1'
#
loop_
_entity.id
_entity.type
_entity.pdbx_description
1 polymer ?
#
loop_
_entity_poly.entity_id
_entity_poly.type
_entity_poly.pdbx_seq_one_letter_code
_entity_poly.pdbx_strand_id
1 'polypeptide(L)'
;MATGIESSRWMQAVPRVIADFIMVHLSMMAALAVSLFYQLGTGRVAEAEALASTFAHYYMGFFWLLSPIFPVVFYLNGFYTRARGYAGPYKSWVILRGVLIAVMAFYAVNYVFFGETRVGRSVSVPFVVVAGAALAGSRLAKGYLERRYEVRPKKPLAVVNSRGSVLVVGGAGYIGSLLVERLLERGYHVRVLDMLLYGDESLRDLRGRADFELLVGDCRNIQDVVRAVQGVDSVVHLAAIVGDPACELDRETALQINYAATRMLIEVAKGQGVRRFLFASSCSVYGATDLEMDENSHVQPVSLYGRTKLESEQALLAARSHTFQPTILRYATVFGLSRRPRFDLVVNLLTAKARQEGVITIYNGQQWRPFIHVRDLVEATVRILEAPTTVVGGEIFNVGDSRLNHTLNQIGEVIREVFPETRVEYVENADPRNYRVSFEKLRTRIGFRARYALRDGILEIKRAFDEGLIEDYTDPRYHNHRLLRIAGSPSTKGEFDRVLMKAFAARVGGG
;
A
#
# COMPACT_ATOMS: atom_id res chain seq x y z
N MET A 1 18.46 10.52 -15.49
CA MET A 1 16.98 10.59 -15.63
C MET A 1 16.32 10.84 -14.27
N ALA A 2 16.45 12.04 -13.72
CA ALA A 2 15.93 12.42 -12.39
C ALA A 2 14.54 13.08 -12.42
N THR A 3 13.88 13.12 -13.58
CA THR A 3 12.75 14.02 -13.85
C THR A 3 11.36 13.41 -13.54
N GLY A 4 11.25 12.09 -13.34
CA GLY A 4 9.95 11.41 -13.13
C GLY A 4 9.45 11.33 -11.67
N ILE A 5 10.34 11.39 -10.67
CA ILE A 5 9.96 11.26 -9.26
C ILE A 5 9.52 12.61 -8.70
N GLU A 6 10.24 13.67 -9.09
CA GLU A 6 9.82 15.04 -8.82
C GLU A 6 8.45 15.31 -9.45
N SER A 7 8.21 14.88 -10.69
CA SER A 7 6.95 15.18 -11.39
C SER A 7 5.71 14.63 -10.66
N SER A 8 5.75 13.42 -10.05
CA SER A 8 4.59 12.88 -9.32
C SER A 8 4.31 13.59 -7.99
N ARG A 9 5.38 14.04 -7.30
CA ARG A 9 5.26 14.86 -6.07
C ARG A 9 4.78 16.27 -6.40
N TRP A 10 5.28 16.85 -7.48
CA TRP A 10 4.85 18.15 -7.99
C TRP A 10 3.40 18.09 -8.47
N MET A 11 2.94 17.03 -9.15
CA MET A 11 1.54 16.86 -9.54
C MET A 11 0.57 16.96 -8.34
N GLN A 12 0.95 16.47 -7.16
CA GLN A 12 0.15 16.61 -5.94
C GLN A 12 0.39 17.92 -5.17
N ALA A 13 1.50 18.62 -5.44
CA ALA A 13 1.84 19.89 -4.80
C ALA A 13 1.26 21.10 -5.55
N VAL A 14 1.24 21.05 -6.88
CA VAL A 14 0.80 22.14 -7.77
C VAL A 14 -0.60 22.64 -7.44
N PRO A 15 -1.64 21.79 -7.25
CA PRO A 15 -2.97 22.29 -6.88
C PRO A 15 -2.98 23.05 -5.54
N ARG A 16 -2.10 22.68 -4.60
CA ARG A 16 -1.99 23.33 -3.29
C ARG A 16 -1.26 24.66 -3.39
N VAL A 17 -0.18 24.70 -4.17
CA VAL A 17 0.53 25.95 -4.48
C VAL A 17 -0.41 26.95 -5.14
N ILE A 18 -1.21 26.51 -6.11
CA ILE A 18 -2.22 27.32 -6.79
C ILE A 18 -3.29 27.79 -5.80
N ALA A 19 -3.82 26.91 -4.95
CA ALA A 19 -4.82 27.28 -3.96
C ALA A 19 -4.30 28.30 -2.93
N ASP A 20 -3.07 28.13 -2.45
CA ASP A 20 -2.44 29.07 -1.52
C ASP A 20 -2.17 30.43 -2.18
N PHE A 21 -1.74 30.43 -3.44
CA PHE A 21 -1.57 31.63 -4.24
C PHE A 21 -2.92 32.37 -4.40
N ILE A 22 -3.97 31.68 -4.86
CA ILE A 22 -5.32 32.25 -4.98
C ILE A 22 -5.80 32.82 -3.64
N MET A 23 -5.58 32.11 -2.53
CA MET A 23 -6.02 32.54 -1.21
C MET A 23 -5.31 33.81 -0.74
N VAL A 24 -4.02 33.97 -1.05
CA VAL A 24 -3.27 35.22 -0.82
C VAL A 24 -3.88 36.37 -1.61
N HIS A 25 -4.21 36.15 -2.89
CA HIS A 25 -4.83 37.16 -3.74
C HIS A 25 -6.25 37.55 -3.28
N LEU A 26 -7.08 36.57 -2.94
CA LEU A 26 -8.40 36.80 -2.37
C LEU A 26 -8.32 37.56 -1.04
N SER A 27 -7.31 37.28 -0.22
CA SER A 27 -7.09 37.98 1.05
C SER A 27 -6.75 39.46 0.84
N MET A 28 -6.01 39.80 -0.23
CA MET A 28 -5.71 41.19 -0.57
C MET A 28 -6.95 41.93 -1.09
N MET A 29 -7.79 41.28 -1.90
CA MET A 29 -9.07 41.85 -2.32
C MET A 29 -10.03 42.06 -1.14
N ALA A 30 -10.11 41.09 -0.24
CA ALA A 30 -10.92 41.20 0.97
C ALA A 30 -10.41 42.32 1.89
N ALA A 31 -9.10 42.48 2.02
CA ALA A 31 -8.49 43.56 2.79
C ALA A 31 -8.83 44.95 2.22
N LEU A 32 -8.81 45.08 0.88
CA LEU A 32 -9.28 46.30 0.22
C LEU A 32 -10.75 46.55 0.54
N ALA A 33 -11.62 45.55 0.36
CA ALA A 33 -13.05 45.69 0.60
C ALA A 33 -13.33 46.14 2.04
N VAL A 34 -12.71 45.48 3.04
CA VAL A 34 -12.81 45.87 4.46
C VAL A 34 -12.39 47.33 4.67
N SER A 35 -11.30 47.75 4.03
CA SER A 35 -10.80 49.12 4.15
C SER A 35 -11.71 50.15 3.50
N LEU A 36 -12.27 49.85 2.33
CA LEU A 36 -13.24 50.71 1.65
C LEU A 36 -14.52 50.86 2.47
N PHE A 37 -15.06 49.76 3.01
CA PHE A 37 -16.23 49.79 3.89
C PHE A 37 -15.97 50.65 5.13
N TYR A 38 -14.79 50.53 5.74
CA TYR A 38 -14.41 51.34 6.89
C TYR A 38 -14.31 52.83 6.56
N GLN A 39 -13.69 53.19 5.44
CA GLN A 39 -13.54 54.59 5.04
C GLN A 39 -14.88 55.23 4.67
N LEU A 40 -15.74 54.50 3.95
CA LEU A 40 -17.09 54.96 3.62
C LEU A 40 -17.97 55.08 4.86
N GLY A 41 -17.92 54.11 5.77
CA GLY A 41 -18.69 54.11 7.02
C GLY A 41 -18.30 55.21 8.01
N THR A 42 -17.08 55.74 7.90
CA THR A 42 -16.58 56.88 8.71
C THR A 42 -16.73 58.23 7.99
N GLY A 43 -17.40 58.26 6.83
CA GLY A 43 -17.64 59.48 6.06
C GLY A 43 -16.44 60.02 5.27
N ARG A 44 -15.35 59.24 5.15
CA ARG A 44 -14.11 59.64 4.47
C ARG A 44 -14.12 59.23 3.00
N VAL A 45 -15.06 59.80 2.24
CA VAL A 45 -15.31 59.44 0.83
C VAL A 45 -14.08 59.67 -0.06
N ALA A 46 -13.39 60.81 0.10
CA ALA A 46 -12.20 61.14 -0.67
C ALA A 46 -11.05 60.14 -0.43
N GLU A 47 -10.88 59.64 0.80
CA GLU A 47 -9.87 58.61 1.11
C GLU A 47 -10.25 57.26 0.50
N ALA A 48 -11.54 56.92 0.41
CA ALA A 48 -12.01 55.69 -0.23
C ALA A 48 -11.77 55.71 -1.75
N GLU A 49 -12.05 56.84 -2.41
CA GLU A 49 -11.78 57.01 -3.86
C GLU A 49 -10.29 56.98 -4.18
N ALA A 50 -9.46 57.65 -3.37
CA ALA A 50 -8.01 57.59 -3.50
C ALA A 50 -7.47 56.17 -3.30
N LEU A 51 -8.02 55.43 -2.33
CA LEU A 51 -7.63 54.04 -2.07
C LEU A 51 -7.98 53.13 -3.26
N ALA A 52 -9.19 53.25 -3.81
CA ALA A 52 -9.63 52.44 -4.94
C ALA A 52 -8.80 52.72 -6.22
N SER A 53 -8.53 54.00 -6.51
CA SER A 53 -7.79 54.41 -7.71
C SER A 53 -6.30 54.02 -7.67
N THR A 54 -5.68 54.08 -6.50
CA THR A 54 -4.28 53.68 -6.31
C THR A 54 -4.10 52.16 -6.18
N PHE A 55 -5.12 51.43 -5.74
CA PHE A 55 -5.02 49.99 -5.51
C PHE A 55 -4.74 49.20 -6.79
N ALA A 56 -5.35 49.56 -7.92
CA ALA A 56 -5.11 48.85 -9.19
C ALA A 56 -3.62 48.89 -9.60
N HIS A 57 -3.00 50.07 -9.48
CA HIS A 57 -1.58 50.27 -9.72
C HIS A 57 -0.73 49.48 -8.73
N TYR A 58 -1.08 49.51 -7.44
CA TYR A 58 -0.37 48.72 -6.45
C TYR A 58 -0.45 47.21 -6.73
N TYR A 59 -1.65 46.73 -7.04
CA TYR A 59 -1.92 45.31 -7.17
C TYR A 59 -1.22 44.73 -8.41
N MET A 60 -1.34 45.40 -9.56
CA MET A 60 -0.73 44.96 -10.81
C MET A 60 0.78 45.20 -10.86
N GLY A 61 1.25 46.34 -10.32
CA GLY A 61 2.67 46.70 -10.37
C GLY A 61 3.54 46.00 -9.33
N PHE A 62 2.98 45.67 -8.17
CA PHE A 62 3.79 45.26 -7.01
C PHE A 62 3.28 43.98 -6.36
N PHE A 63 2.01 43.95 -5.94
CA PHE A 63 1.48 42.79 -5.21
C PHE A 63 1.56 41.52 -6.04
N TRP A 64 1.17 41.58 -7.31
CA TRP A 64 1.23 40.46 -8.23
C TRP A 64 2.65 39.92 -8.42
N LEU A 65 3.65 40.80 -8.47
CA LEU A 65 5.05 40.44 -8.66
C LEU A 65 5.66 39.83 -7.38
N LEU A 66 5.23 40.30 -6.21
CA LEU A 66 5.75 39.89 -4.90
C LEU A 66 4.98 38.72 -4.27
N SER A 67 3.73 38.49 -4.64
CA SER A 67 2.92 37.40 -4.08
C SER A 67 3.51 35.99 -4.25
N PRO A 68 4.39 35.68 -5.23
CA PRO A 68 5.11 34.41 -5.29
C PRO A 68 6.03 34.15 -4.08
N ILE A 69 6.38 35.15 -3.27
CA ILE A 69 7.14 34.96 -2.02
C ILE A 69 6.42 33.99 -1.08
N PHE A 70 5.09 34.03 -1.01
CA PHE A 70 4.30 33.17 -0.14
C PHE A 70 4.50 31.68 -0.45
N PRO A 71 4.21 31.18 -1.68
CA PRO A 71 4.43 29.78 -1.99
C PRO A 71 5.91 29.38 -1.91
N VAL A 72 6.87 30.27 -2.21
CA VAL A 72 8.30 29.98 -2.03
C VAL A 72 8.63 29.74 -0.55
N VAL A 73 8.18 30.62 0.35
CA VAL A 73 8.39 30.45 1.80
C VAL A 73 7.69 29.20 2.32
N PHE A 74 6.48 28.89 1.87
CA PHE A 74 5.77 27.67 2.24
C PHE A 74 6.48 26.41 1.76
N TYR A 75 7.08 26.45 0.57
CA TYR A 75 7.90 25.37 0.05
C TYR A 75 9.13 25.13 0.93
N LEU A 76 9.87 26.19 1.29
CA LEU A 76 11.04 26.11 2.16
C LEU A 76 10.69 25.63 3.58
N ASN A 77 9.50 25.96 4.07
CA ASN A 77 8.98 25.45 5.35
C ASN A 77 8.36 24.05 5.25
N GLY A 78 8.45 23.41 4.07
CA GLY A 78 8.03 22.03 3.86
C GLY A 78 6.53 21.80 3.76
N PHE A 79 5.73 22.85 3.52
CA PHE A 79 4.26 22.74 3.47
C PHE A 79 3.79 21.84 2.32
N TYR A 80 4.52 21.84 1.21
CA TYR A 80 4.18 21.03 0.04
C TYR A 80 4.82 19.65 0.04
N THR A 81 5.91 19.47 0.80
CA THR A 81 6.80 18.29 0.75
C THR A 81 6.74 17.41 2.00
N ARG A 82 6.75 17.98 3.21
CA ARG A 82 6.94 17.25 4.48
C ARG A 82 5.78 17.41 5.48
N ALA A 83 4.92 18.41 5.32
CA ALA A 83 3.88 18.75 6.31
C ALA A 83 2.78 17.68 6.52
N ARG A 84 2.74 16.61 5.73
CA ARG A 84 1.90 15.43 6.00
C ARG A 84 2.35 14.65 7.24
N GLY A 85 3.62 14.75 7.64
CA GLY A 85 4.19 13.98 8.74
C GLY A 85 4.03 14.61 10.13
N TYR A 86 3.65 15.88 10.22
CA TYR A 86 3.52 16.55 11.53
C TYR A 86 2.17 16.23 12.17
N ALA A 87 2.20 15.82 13.43
CA ALA A 87 1.02 15.50 14.24
C ALA A 87 0.89 16.47 15.42
N GLY A 88 -0.34 16.66 15.90
CA GLY A 88 -0.61 17.37 17.15
C GLY A 88 -0.30 18.88 17.14
N PRO A 89 -0.03 19.49 18.32
CA PRO A 89 0.21 20.93 18.48
C PRO A 89 1.42 21.44 17.68
N TYR A 90 2.40 20.58 17.43
CA TYR A 90 3.59 20.91 16.65
C TYR A 90 3.25 21.33 15.22
N LYS A 91 2.25 20.67 14.60
CA LYS A 91 1.76 21.03 13.27
C LYS A 91 1.21 22.45 13.24
N SER A 92 0.43 22.83 14.25
CA SER A 92 -0.14 24.18 14.36
C SER A 92 0.94 25.25 14.50
N TRP A 93 1.99 24.96 15.28
CA TRP A 93 3.11 25.87 15.46
C TRP A 93 3.93 26.06 14.17
N VAL A 94 4.22 24.97 13.45
CA VAL A 94 4.91 25.01 12.15
C VAL A 94 4.09 25.80 11.11
N ILE A 95 2.77 25.63 11.08
CA ILE A 95 1.88 26.37 10.18
C ILE A 95 1.92 27.87 10.50
N LEU A 96 1.71 28.24 11.77
CA LEU A 96 1.68 29.64 12.19
C LEU A 96 3.01 30.34 11.93
N ARG A 97 4.13 29.68 12.25
CA ARG A 97 5.47 30.18 11.97
C ARG A 97 5.69 30.41 10.47
N GLY A 98 5.36 29.43 9.63
CA GLY A 98 5.57 29.55 8.18
C GLY A 98 4.75 30.68 7.56
N VAL A 99 3.51 30.88 8.01
CA VAL A 99 2.66 32.01 7.58
C VAL A 99 3.25 33.35 8.04
N LEU A 100 3.70 33.44 9.29
CA LEU A 100 4.32 34.67 9.81
C LEU A 100 5.60 35.04 9.05
N ILE A 101 6.47 34.06 8.77
CA ILE A 101 7.69 34.27 7.99
C ILE A 101 7.35 34.77 6.58
N ALA A 102 6.32 34.19 5.94
CA ALA A 102 5.92 34.60 4.59
C ALA A 102 5.44 36.06 4.55
N VAL A 103 4.61 36.46 5.51
CA VAL A 103 4.14 37.84 5.65
C VAL A 103 5.30 38.80 5.92
N MET A 104 6.19 38.45 6.86
CA MET A 104 7.35 39.27 7.18
C MET A 104 8.30 39.42 5.99
N ALA A 105 8.55 38.34 5.25
CA ALA A 105 9.38 38.37 4.05
C ALA A 105 8.76 39.25 2.96
N PHE A 106 7.44 39.13 2.75
CA PHE A 106 6.72 39.98 1.80
C PHE A 106 6.89 41.48 2.13
N TYR A 107 6.67 41.88 3.39
CA TYR A 107 6.82 43.29 3.78
C TYR A 107 8.26 43.77 3.77
N ALA A 108 9.23 42.91 4.14
CA ALA A 108 10.64 43.26 4.08
C ALA A 108 11.08 43.54 2.64
N VAL A 109 10.72 42.66 1.69
CA VAL A 109 11.03 42.86 0.27
C VAL A 109 10.27 44.07 -0.27
N ASN A 110 8.98 44.23 0.07
CA ASN A 110 8.22 45.40 -0.33
C ASN A 110 8.84 46.72 0.17
N TYR A 111 9.37 46.73 1.40
CA TYR A 111 10.04 47.90 1.99
C TYR A 111 11.36 48.22 1.28
N VAL A 112 12.19 47.21 1.01
CA VAL A 112 13.52 47.38 0.40
C VAL A 112 13.43 47.83 -1.06
N PHE A 113 12.54 47.24 -1.83
CA PHE A 113 12.50 47.44 -3.29
C PHE A 113 11.47 48.48 -3.74
N PHE A 114 10.44 48.77 -2.93
CA PHE A 114 9.26 49.52 -3.36
C PHE A 114 8.80 50.55 -2.32
N GLY A 115 9.75 51.14 -1.59
CA GLY A 115 9.50 52.00 -0.43
C GLY A 115 8.63 53.25 -0.68
N GLU A 116 8.46 53.69 -1.93
CA GLU A 116 7.65 54.86 -2.32
C GLU A 116 6.19 54.50 -2.68
N THR A 117 5.94 53.27 -3.16
CA THR A 117 4.61 52.80 -3.57
C THR A 117 3.97 51.96 -2.46
N ARG A 118 3.57 52.63 -1.38
CA ARG A 118 2.98 51.98 -0.21
C ARG A 118 1.48 51.78 -0.37
N VAL A 119 1.02 50.55 -0.14
CA VAL A 119 -0.37 50.37 0.29
C VAL A 119 -0.56 51.06 1.62
N GLY A 120 -1.60 51.89 1.71
CA GLY A 120 -2.01 52.53 2.95
C GLY A 120 -2.08 51.51 4.09
N ARG A 121 -1.66 51.91 5.29
CA ARG A 121 -1.74 51.06 6.50
C ARG A 121 -3.17 50.52 6.70
N SER A 122 -4.16 51.26 6.21
CA SER A 122 -5.58 50.89 6.14
C SER A 122 -5.82 49.53 5.49
N VAL A 123 -5.11 49.15 4.42
CA VAL A 123 -5.29 47.85 3.72
C VAL A 123 -4.22 46.83 4.12
N SER A 124 -3.00 47.28 4.42
CA SER A 124 -1.91 46.38 4.82
C SER A 124 -2.23 45.60 6.10
N VAL A 125 -2.79 46.28 7.12
CA VAL A 125 -3.11 45.62 8.40
C VAL A 125 -4.24 44.58 8.25
N PRO A 126 -5.38 44.90 7.60
CA PRO A 126 -6.39 43.89 7.29
C PRO A 126 -5.87 42.73 6.45
N PHE A 127 -4.95 42.98 5.50
CA PHE A 127 -4.36 41.91 4.69
C PHE A 127 -3.62 40.89 5.55
N VAL A 128 -2.76 41.32 6.48
CA VAL A 128 -2.05 40.40 7.38
C VAL A 128 -3.01 39.53 8.17
N VAL A 129 -4.09 40.14 8.69
CA VAL A 129 -5.09 39.44 9.49
C VAL A 129 -5.88 38.45 8.63
N VAL A 130 -6.40 38.88 7.49
CA VAL A 130 -7.22 38.04 6.60
C VAL A 130 -6.38 36.92 5.98
N ALA A 131 -5.20 37.23 5.44
CA ALA A 131 -4.30 36.24 4.87
C ALA A 131 -3.83 35.25 5.93
N GLY A 132 -3.43 35.73 7.11
CA GLY A 132 -3.04 34.89 8.24
C GLY A 132 -4.16 33.93 8.65
N ALA A 133 -5.38 34.45 8.82
CA ALA A 133 -6.55 33.66 9.16
C ALA A 133 -6.94 32.66 8.07
N ALA A 134 -6.90 33.03 6.79
CA ALA A 134 -7.24 32.14 5.69
C ALA A 134 -6.19 31.02 5.51
N LEU A 135 -4.90 31.37 5.53
CA LEU A 135 -3.79 30.43 5.35
C LEU A 135 -3.64 29.47 6.53
N ALA A 136 -3.72 29.96 7.76
CA ALA A 136 -3.67 29.12 8.95
C ALA A 136 -5.00 28.38 9.16
N GLY A 137 -6.12 29.08 9.02
CA GLY A 137 -7.47 28.56 9.23
C GLY A 137 -7.81 27.41 8.29
N SER A 138 -7.56 27.53 6.98
CA SER A 138 -7.78 26.42 6.03
C SER A 138 -7.03 25.14 6.43
N ARG A 139 -5.79 25.28 6.91
CA ARG A 139 -4.92 24.15 7.29
C ARG A 139 -5.27 23.57 8.66
N LEU A 140 -5.71 24.40 9.60
CA LEU A 140 -6.16 23.97 10.93
C LEU A 140 -7.57 23.39 10.88
N ALA A 141 -8.47 23.99 10.09
CA ALA A 141 -9.84 23.55 9.88
C ALA A 141 -9.89 22.13 9.31
N LYS A 142 -9.01 21.79 8.36
CA LYS A 142 -8.89 20.40 7.90
C LYS A 142 -8.63 19.44 9.06
N GLY A 143 -7.64 19.72 9.92
CA GLY A 143 -7.31 18.88 11.07
C GLY A 143 -8.41 18.86 12.13
N TYR A 144 -9.15 19.96 12.29
CA TYR A 144 -10.31 20.03 13.19
C TYR A 144 -11.51 19.24 12.66
N LEU A 145 -11.84 19.39 11.37
CA LEU A 145 -12.92 18.68 10.69
C LEU A 145 -12.64 17.18 10.65
N GLU A 146 -11.40 16.78 10.36
CA GLU A 146 -10.97 15.37 10.45
C GLU A 146 -11.22 14.81 11.86
N ARG A 147 -10.92 15.54 12.93
CA ARG A 147 -11.20 15.08 14.31
C ARG A 147 -12.68 15.07 14.69
N ARG A 148 -13.46 16.03 14.17
CA ARG A 148 -14.88 16.18 14.52
C ARG A 148 -15.78 15.23 13.74
N TYR A 149 -15.43 14.96 12.50
CA TYR A 149 -16.15 14.06 11.59
C TYR A 149 -15.44 12.72 11.38
N GLU A 150 -14.33 12.47 12.10
CA GLU A 150 -13.79 11.11 12.22
C GLU A 150 -14.91 10.20 12.71
N VAL A 151 -15.27 9.23 11.88
CA VAL A 151 -16.22 8.17 12.22
C VAL A 151 -15.68 7.50 13.47
N ARG A 152 -16.24 7.87 14.63
CA ARG A 152 -15.92 7.20 15.87
C ARG A 152 -16.35 5.75 15.70
N PRO A 153 -15.49 4.77 16.03
CA PRO A 153 -15.85 3.37 15.91
C PRO A 153 -17.14 3.12 16.69
N LYS A 154 -18.07 2.39 16.08
CA LYS A 154 -19.45 2.18 16.59
C LYS A 154 -19.51 1.50 17.97
N LYS A 155 -18.39 1.00 18.51
CA LYS A 155 -18.31 0.37 19.84
C LYS A 155 -17.11 0.90 20.65
N PRO A 156 -17.27 1.20 21.95
CA PRO A 156 -16.15 1.27 22.88
C PRO A 156 -15.46 -0.10 22.93
N LEU A 157 -14.13 -0.06 22.98
CA LEU A 157 -13.27 -1.25 22.98
C LEU A 157 -13.62 -2.17 24.16
N ALA A 158 -14.29 -3.29 23.87
CA ALA A 158 -14.44 -4.36 24.84
C ALA A 158 -13.06 -5.02 25.02
N VAL A 159 -12.54 -4.98 26.24
CA VAL A 159 -11.39 -5.80 26.63
C VAL A 159 -11.90 -7.22 26.73
N VAL A 160 -11.62 -8.04 25.70
CA VAL A 160 -11.92 -9.47 25.73
C VAL A 160 -10.63 -10.21 26.11
N ASN A 161 -10.74 -11.06 27.14
CA ASN A 161 -9.66 -11.87 27.72
C ASN A 161 -9.23 -13.07 26.84
N SER A 162 -9.58 -13.11 25.56
CA SER A 162 -9.03 -14.04 24.55
C SER A 162 -8.20 -13.25 23.55
N ARG A 163 -7.18 -13.85 22.91
CA ARG A 163 -6.52 -13.18 21.79
C ARG A 163 -7.61 -12.89 20.74
N GLY A 164 -7.74 -11.63 20.34
CA GLY A 164 -8.94 -11.09 19.68
C GLY A 164 -9.34 -11.76 18.35
N SER A 165 -10.28 -11.17 17.63
CA SER A 165 -10.74 -11.73 16.34
C SER A 165 -9.91 -11.20 15.17
N VAL A 166 -9.46 -12.10 14.28
CA VAL A 166 -8.69 -11.77 13.07
C VAL A 166 -9.47 -12.19 11.83
N LEU A 167 -9.71 -11.25 10.92
CA LEU A 167 -10.16 -11.53 9.57
C LEU A 167 -8.97 -11.78 8.65
N VAL A 168 -8.93 -12.94 7.99
CA VAL A 168 -8.00 -13.24 6.89
C VAL A 168 -8.76 -13.19 5.57
N VAL A 169 -8.51 -12.17 4.76
CA VAL A 169 -9.10 -12.07 3.41
C VAL A 169 -8.17 -12.82 2.45
N GLY A 170 -8.67 -13.84 1.75
CA GLY A 170 -7.85 -14.77 0.97
C GLY A 170 -7.28 -15.94 1.79
N GLY A 171 -8.00 -16.36 2.84
CA GLY A 171 -7.55 -17.37 3.81
C GLY A 171 -7.49 -18.81 3.27
N ALA A 172 -8.15 -19.14 2.16
CA ALA A 172 -8.05 -20.48 1.55
C ALA A 172 -6.83 -20.63 0.62
N GLY A 173 -6.14 -19.52 0.33
CA GLY A 173 -5.00 -19.46 -0.56
C GLY A 173 -3.71 -20.11 -0.01
N TYR A 174 -2.65 -20.01 -0.81
CA TYR A 174 -1.34 -20.62 -0.52
C TYR A 174 -0.70 -20.11 0.79
N ILE A 175 -0.69 -18.79 1.01
CA ILE A 175 -0.21 -18.20 2.28
C ILE A 175 -1.32 -18.26 3.34
N GLY A 176 -2.56 -17.97 2.93
CA GLY A 176 -3.70 -17.83 3.83
C GLY A 176 -3.96 -19.08 4.65
N SER A 177 -3.93 -20.26 4.03
CA SER A 177 -4.26 -21.52 4.71
C SER A 177 -3.33 -21.82 5.89
N LEU A 178 -2.02 -21.62 5.71
CA LEU A 178 -1.04 -21.75 6.79
C LEU A 178 -1.14 -20.61 7.81
N LEU A 179 -1.47 -19.38 7.38
CA LEU A 179 -1.68 -18.28 8.31
C LEU A 179 -2.88 -18.53 9.22
N VAL A 180 -3.98 -19.02 8.67
CA VAL A 180 -5.20 -19.36 9.43
C VAL A 180 -4.87 -20.41 10.48
N GLU A 181 -4.23 -21.52 10.09
CA GLU A 181 -3.76 -22.55 11.02
C GLU A 181 -2.89 -21.95 12.13
N ARG A 182 -1.88 -21.14 11.75
CA ARG A 182 -0.96 -20.53 12.71
C ARG A 182 -1.66 -19.57 13.67
N LEU A 183 -2.64 -18.79 13.20
CA LEU A 183 -3.40 -17.87 14.05
C LEU A 183 -4.30 -18.64 15.04
N LEU A 184 -4.92 -19.73 14.62
CA LEU A 184 -5.69 -20.61 15.50
C LEU A 184 -4.80 -21.25 16.57
N GLU A 185 -3.63 -21.77 16.20
CA GLU A 185 -2.63 -22.28 17.17
C GLU A 185 -2.18 -21.22 18.18
N ARG A 186 -2.16 -19.96 17.76
CA ARG A 186 -1.83 -18.80 18.60
C ARG A 186 -3.00 -18.37 19.49
N GLY A 187 -4.17 -18.99 19.36
CA GLY A 187 -5.35 -18.75 20.20
C GLY A 187 -6.25 -17.60 19.74
N TYR A 188 -6.13 -17.16 18.48
CA TYR A 188 -7.04 -16.16 17.90
C TYR A 188 -8.35 -16.81 17.44
N HIS A 189 -9.44 -16.06 17.50
CA HIS A 189 -10.64 -16.39 16.72
C HIS A 189 -10.42 -15.95 15.26
N VAL A 190 -10.40 -16.89 14.32
CA VAL A 190 -10.06 -16.61 12.93
C VAL A 190 -11.30 -16.68 12.06
N ARG A 191 -11.59 -15.56 11.40
CA ARG A 191 -12.59 -15.49 10.33
C ARG A 191 -11.88 -15.42 8.99
N VAL A 192 -12.39 -16.14 7.99
CA VAL A 192 -11.89 -16.10 6.62
C VAL A 192 -12.95 -15.50 5.70
N LEU A 193 -12.56 -14.56 4.84
CA LEU A 193 -13.33 -14.17 3.66
C LEU A 193 -12.60 -14.66 2.42
N ASP A 194 -13.20 -15.59 1.68
CA ASP A 194 -12.59 -16.14 0.46
C ASP A 194 -13.66 -16.57 -0.54
N MET A 195 -13.38 -16.39 -1.83
CA MET A 195 -14.26 -16.84 -2.91
C MET A 195 -14.11 -18.34 -3.19
N LEU A 196 -13.04 -18.96 -2.68
CA LEU A 196 -12.68 -20.35 -2.92
C LEU A 196 -12.44 -20.65 -4.41
N LEU A 197 -11.87 -19.68 -5.14
CA LEU A 197 -11.46 -19.83 -6.55
C LEU A 197 -10.56 -21.06 -6.77
N TYR A 198 -9.86 -21.47 -5.74
CA TYR A 198 -8.89 -22.56 -5.77
C TYR A 198 -9.31 -23.77 -4.95
N GLY A 199 -10.60 -23.87 -4.62
CA GLY A 199 -11.15 -24.90 -3.75
C GLY A 199 -11.10 -24.52 -2.27
N ASP A 200 -11.57 -25.44 -1.44
CA ASP A 200 -11.68 -25.30 0.02
C ASP A 200 -10.90 -26.37 0.79
N GLU A 201 -10.21 -27.27 0.08
CA GLU A 201 -9.46 -28.40 0.62
C GLU A 201 -8.54 -27.99 1.77
N SER A 202 -7.87 -26.86 1.61
CA SER A 202 -6.87 -26.32 2.54
C SER A 202 -7.42 -25.91 3.91
N LEU A 203 -8.76 -25.78 4.03
CA LEU A 203 -9.44 -25.37 5.26
C LEU A 203 -10.44 -26.42 5.77
N ARG A 204 -10.58 -27.58 5.10
CA ARG A 204 -11.64 -28.56 5.41
C ARG A 204 -11.54 -29.10 6.84
N ASP A 205 -10.33 -29.41 7.29
CA ASP A 205 -10.03 -29.92 8.63
C ASP A 205 -10.27 -28.89 9.75
N LEU A 206 -10.40 -27.61 9.41
CA LEU A 206 -10.69 -26.54 10.36
C LEU A 206 -12.20 -26.33 10.58
N ARG A 207 -13.05 -26.92 9.71
CA ARG A 207 -14.51 -26.80 9.82
C ARG A 207 -15.02 -27.40 11.13
N GLY A 208 -15.94 -26.71 11.78
CA GLY A 208 -16.57 -27.14 13.03
C GLY A 208 -15.80 -26.75 14.29
N ARG A 209 -14.60 -26.15 14.18
CA ARG A 209 -13.94 -25.55 15.34
C ARG A 209 -14.71 -24.30 15.80
N ALA A 210 -14.84 -24.12 17.11
CA ALA A 210 -15.53 -22.97 17.71
C ALA A 210 -14.78 -21.63 17.52
N ASP A 211 -13.47 -21.68 17.25
CA ASP A 211 -12.60 -20.53 17.05
C ASP A 211 -12.39 -20.18 15.56
N PHE A 212 -13.08 -20.86 14.64
CA PHE A 212 -12.94 -20.69 13.19
C PHE A 212 -14.26 -20.41 12.49
N GLU A 213 -14.28 -19.42 11.59
CA GLU A 213 -15.44 -19.10 10.75
C GLU A 213 -15.00 -18.89 9.29
N LEU A 214 -15.66 -19.59 8.36
CA LEU A 214 -15.45 -19.38 6.92
C LEU A 214 -16.65 -18.66 6.31
N LEU A 215 -16.42 -17.46 5.79
CA LEU A 215 -17.37 -16.71 4.98
C LEU A 215 -16.98 -16.85 3.51
N VAL A 216 -17.79 -17.59 2.76
CA VAL A 216 -17.63 -17.71 1.31
C VAL A 216 -18.21 -16.46 0.66
N GLY A 217 -17.37 -15.65 0.03
CA GLY A 217 -17.77 -14.37 -0.53
C GLY A 217 -16.68 -13.69 -1.35
N ASP A 218 -17.02 -12.59 -2.01
CA ASP A 218 -16.11 -11.82 -2.86
C ASP A 218 -15.64 -10.55 -2.14
N CYS A 219 -14.33 -10.31 -2.10
CA CYS A 219 -13.79 -9.06 -1.54
C CYS A 219 -14.13 -7.81 -2.37
N ARG A 220 -14.62 -7.97 -3.60
CA ARG A 220 -15.21 -6.88 -4.40
C ARG A 220 -16.64 -6.54 -3.99
N ASN A 221 -17.33 -7.44 -3.29
CA ASN A 221 -18.71 -7.24 -2.87
C ASN A 221 -18.76 -6.55 -1.49
N ILE A 222 -19.36 -5.36 -1.45
CA ILE A 222 -19.45 -4.57 -0.22
C ILE A 222 -20.21 -5.27 0.91
N GLN A 223 -21.25 -6.05 0.60
CA GLN A 223 -22.04 -6.76 1.62
C GLN A 223 -21.22 -7.88 2.26
N ASP A 224 -20.45 -8.62 1.46
CA ASP A 224 -19.54 -9.66 1.95
C ASP A 224 -18.46 -9.06 2.85
N VAL A 225 -17.84 -7.97 2.40
CA VAL A 225 -16.81 -7.26 3.16
C VAL A 225 -17.36 -6.70 4.47
N VAL A 226 -18.53 -6.06 4.46
CA VAL A 226 -19.17 -5.52 5.68
C VAL A 226 -19.47 -6.63 6.69
N ARG A 227 -20.04 -7.76 6.22
CA ARG A 227 -20.29 -8.93 7.08
C ARG A 227 -18.98 -9.49 7.66
N ALA A 228 -17.95 -9.62 6.83
CA ALA A 228 -16.68 -10.18 7.25
C ALA A 228 -15.94 -9.33 8.29
N VAL A 229 -15.95 -8.01 8.12
CA VAL A 229 -15.26 -7.06 9.01
C VAL A 229 -16.02 -6.82 10.31
N GLN A 230 -17.31 -7.14 10.38
CA GLN A 230 -18.12 -6.86 11.56
C GLN A 230 -17.59 -7.59 12.82
N GLY A 231 -17.15 -6.81 13.80
CA GLY A 231 -16.71 -7.32 15.11
C GLY A 231 -15.31 -7.92 15.15
N VAL A 232 -14.51 -7.76 14.09
CA VAL A 232 -13.11 -8.20 14.07
C VAL A 232 -12.17 -7.11 14.60
N ASP A 233 -11.11 -7.52 15.30
CA ASP A 233 -10.10 -6.60 15.84
C ASP A 233 -9.02 -6.26 14.81
N SER A 234 -8.67 -7.26 13.99
CA SER A 234 -7.56 -7.19 13.06
C SER A 234 -7.96 -7.75 11.71
N VAL A 235 -7.35 -7.22 10.65
CA VAL A 235 -7.49 -7.70 9.28
C VAL A 235 -6.10 -8.03 8.74
N VAL A 236 -5.93 -9.22 8.15
CA VAL A 236 -4.80 -9.58 7.31
C VAL A 236 -5.32 -9.79 5.89
N HIS A 237 -5.03 -8.84 5.00
CA HIS A 237 -5.50 -8.86 3.62
C HIS A 237 -4.46 -9.50 2.69
N LEU A 238 -4.74 -10.74 2.29
CA LEU A 238 -3.91 -11.56 1.40
C LEU A 238 -4.52 -11.74 0.00
N ALA A 239 -5.83 -11.49 -0.16
CA ALA A 239 -6.53 -11.75 -1.40
C ALA A 239 -5.98 -10.89 -2.55
N ALA A 240 -5.57 -11.58 -3.61
CA ALA A 240 -5.10 -10.99 -4.85
C ALA A 240 -5.12 -12.05 -5.97
N ILE A 241 -5.25 -11.60 -7.21
CA ILE A 241 -4.72 -12.34 -8.36
C ILE A 241 -3.20 -12.15 -8.34
N VAL A 242 -2.46 -13.25 -8.19
CA VAL A 242 -1.02 -13.25 -7.93
C VAL A 242 -0.26 -13.74 -9.15
N GLY A 243 0.76 -12.97 -9.53
CA GLY A 243 1.64 -13.27 -10.65
C GLY A 243 1.27 -12.45 -11.88
N ASP A 244 2.29 -11.95 -12.58
CA ASP A 244 2.10 -11.09 -13.75
C ASP A 244 1.35 -11.81 -14.89
N PRO A 245 1.68 -13.07 -15.26
CA PRO A 245 0.91 -13.78 -16.29
C PRO A 245 -0.57 -13.92 -15.94
N ALA A 246 -0.89 -14.14 -14.66
CA ALA A 246 -2.28 -14.26 -14.21
C ALA A 246 -3.03 -12.92 -14.24
N CYS A 247 -2.34 -11.81 -13.97
CA CYS A 247 -2.95 -10.47 -14.03
C CYS A 247 -3.16 -9.99 -15.48
N GLU A 248 -2.30 -10.39 -16.41
CA GLU A 248 -2.43 -10.02 -17.82
C GLU A 248 -3.55 -10.78 -18.55
N LEU A 249 -3.97 -11.95 -18.05
CA LEU A 249 -5.14 -12.67 -18.60
C LEU A 249 -6.40 -11.81 -18.56
N ASP A 250 -6.63 -11.12 -17.44
CA ASP A 250 -7.71 -10.17 -17.26
C ASP A 250 -7.28 -9.03 -16.35
N ARG A 251 -6.87 -7.95 -17.00
CA ARG A 251 -6.36 -6.75 -16.35
C ARG A 251 -7.43 -6.06 -15.51
N GLU A 252 -8.69 -6.08 -15.96
CA GLU A 252 -9.79 -5.44 -15.25
C GLU A 252 -10.09 -6.18 -13.95
N THR A 253 -10.28 -7.50 -14.03
CA THR A 253 -10.49 -8.33 -12.83
C THR A 253 -9.31 -8.21 -11.87
N ALA A 254 -8.07 -8.20 -12.37
CA ALA A 254 -6.89 -7.99 -11.54
C ALA A 254 -6.92 -6.63 -10.83
N LEU A 255 -7.30 -5.54 -11.51
CA LEU A 255 -7.45 -4.20 -10.89
C LEU A 255 -8.58 -4.17 -9.86
N GLN A 256 -9.72 -4.79 -10.17
CA GLN A 256 -10.87 -4.85 -9.26
C GLN A 256 -10.51 -5.61 -7.96
N ILE A 257 -9.88 -6.78 -8.07
CA ILE A 257 -9.52 -7.61 -6.91
C ILE A 257 -8.32 -7.03 -6.15
N ASN A 258 -7.25 -6.65 -6.85
CA ASN A 258 -6.00 -6.27 -6.18
C ASN A 258 -6.06 -4.85 -5.60
N TYR A 259 -6.76 -3.93 -6.26
CA TYR A 259 -6.77 -2.51 -5.88
C TYR A 259 -8.14 -2.00 -5.44
N ALA A 260 -9.19 -2.14 -6.25
CA ALA A 260 -10.50 -1.57 -5.92
C ALA A 260 -11.12 -2.18 -4.65
N ALA A 261 -11.07 -3.52 -4.54
CA ALA A 261 -11.48 -4.25 -3.33
C ALA A 261 -10.65 -3.85 -2.10
N THR A 262 -9.34 -3.64 -2.28
CA THR A 262 -8.46 -3.16 -1.20
C THR A 262 -8.92 -1.77 -0.71
N ARG A 263 -9.24 -0.84 -1.60
CA ARG A 263 -9.77 0.49 -1.22
C ARG A 263 -11.09 0.39 -0.47
N MET A 264 -11.99 -0.46 -0.92
CA MET A 264 -13.27 -0.70 -0.24
C MET A 264 -13.03 -1.26 1.17
N LEU A 265 -12.17 -2.27 1.29
CA LEU A 265 -11.84 -2.91 2.55
C LEU A 265 -11.21 -1.91 3.55
N ILE A 266 -10.39 -0.96 3.08
CA ILE A 266 -9.86 0.12 3.93
C ILE A 266 -10.98 0.95 4.55
N GLU A 267 -11.92 1.43 3.75
CA GLU A 267 -13.01 2.28 4.24
C GLU A 267 -13.94 1.53 5.20
N VAL A 268 -14.25 0.26 4.90
CA VAL A 268 -15.07 -0.57 5.79
C VAL A 268 -14.33 -0.88 7.09
N ALA A 269 -13.05 -1.26 7.03
CA ALA A 269 -12.24 -1.54 8.21
C ALA A 269 -12.13 -0.31 9.13
N LYS A 270 -11.92 0.87 8.54
CA LYS A 270 -11.93 2.15 9.28
C LYS A 270 -13.28 2.43 9.92
N GLY A 271 -14.37 2.31 9.18
CA GLY A 271 -15.73 2.55 9.68
C GLY A 271 -16.15 1.59 10.80
N GLN A 272 -15.62 0.36 10.80
CA GLN A 272 -15.90 -0.66 11.81
C GLN A 272 -14.92 -0.63 12.99
N GLY A 273 -13.89 0.22 12.97
CA GLY A 273 -12.95 0.36 14.08
C GLY A 273 -11.89 -0.73 14.17
N VAL A 274 -11.51 -1.34 13.04
CA VAL A 274 -10.40 -2.30 12.99
C VAL A 274 -9.11 -1.66 13.50
N ARG A 275 -8.47 -2.30 14.49
CA ARG A 275 -7.29 -1.76 15.18
C ARG A 275 -5.99 -2.04 14.44
N ARG A 276 -5.91 -3.21 13.78
CA ARG A 276 -4.73 -3.67 13.05
C ARG A 276 -5.11 -4.04 11.63
N PHE A 277 -4.42 -3.48 10.66
CA PHE A 277 -4.63 -3.82 9.26
C PHE A 277 -3.29 -4.16 8.62
N LEU A 278 -3.05 -5.44 8.35
CA LEU A 278 -1.86 -5.92 7.66
C LEU A 278 -2.22 -6.17 6.20
N PHE A 279 -1.41 -5.63 5.29
CA PHE A 279 -1.59 -5.82 3.85
C PHE A 279 -0.41 -6.56 3.24
N ALA A 280 -0.69 -7.67 2.55
CA ALA A 280 0.33 -8.37 1.77
C ALA A 280 0.61 -7.64 0.46
N SER A 281 1.69 -6.85 0.47
CA SER A 281 2.33 -6.32 -0.73
C SER A 281 3.41 -7.29 -1.25
N SER A 282 4.29 -6.84 -2.13
CA SER A 282 5.35 -7.66 -2.74
C SER A 282 6.60 -6.84 -2.99
N CYS A 283 7.79 -7.47 -2.89
CA CYS A 283 9.03 -6.87 -3.37
C CYS A 283 9.02 -6.59 -4.89
N SER A 284 8.06 -7.12 -5.65
CA SER A 284 7.87 -6.78 -7.07
C SER A 284 7.60 -5.29 -7.33
N VAL A 285 7.26 -4.51 -6.29
CA VAL A 285 7.13 -3.04 -6.40
C VAL A 285 8.46 -2.35 -6.72
N TYR A 286 9.61 -2.99 -6.43
CA TYR A 286 10.92 -2.42 -6.72
C TYR A 286 11.28 -2.45 -8.20
N GLY A 287 10.74 -3.41 -8.98
CA GLY A 287 10.93 -3.45 -10.43
C GLY A 287 12.21 -4.14 -10.89
N ALA A 288 13.12 -3.38 -11.49
CA ALA A 288 14.37 -3.86 -12.07
C ALA A 288 15.52 -2.90 -11.71
N THR A 289 16.50 -3.37 -10.95
CA THR A 289 17.61 -2.59 -10.40
C THR A 289 18.74 -3.50 -9.91
N ASP A 290 19.99 -3.06 -10.10
CA ASP A 290 21.18 -3.75 -9.57
C ASP A 290 21.49 -3.36 -8.12
N LEU A 291 20.82 -2.33 -7.59
CA LEU A 291 20.99 -1.89 -6.21
C LEU A 291 20.27 -2.81 -5.24
N GLU A 292 20.81 -2.90 -4.02
CA GLU A 292 20.06 -3.48 -2.91
C GLU A 292 18.98 -2.49 -2.44
N MET A 293 17.74 -2.96 -2.37
CA MET A 293 16.56 -2.14 -2.09
C MET A 293 16.10 -2.32 -0.64
N ASP A 294 15.80 -1.20 0.03
CA ASP A 294 15.19 -1.15 1.36
C ASP A 294 13.78 -0.51 1.28
N GLU A 295 13.08 -0.37 2.40
CA GLU A 295 11.73 0.20 2.41
C GLU A 295 11.67 1.70 2.04
N ASN A 296 12.81 2.40 2.08
CA ASN A 296 12.93 3.82 1.72
C ASN A 296 13.30 4.01 0.24
N SER A 297 13.74 2.94 -0.43
CA SER A 297 14.18 2.97 -1.81
C SER A 297 13.05 3.31 -2.77
N HIS A 298 13.41 3.88 -3.92
CA HIS A 298 12.45 4.20 -4.95
C HIS A 298 11.80 2.93 -5.51
N VAL A 299 10.50 2.99 -5.79
CA VAL A 299 9.70 1.87 -6.30
C VAL A 299 9.28 2.14 -7.73
N GLN A 300 9.61 1.22 -8.64
CA GLN A 300 9.33 1.33 -10.06
C GLN A 300 8.82 -0.01 -10.61
N PRO A 301 7.57 -0.40 -10.30
CA PRO A 301 7.04 -1.70 -10.71
C PRO A 301 7.02 -1.82 -12.25
N VAL A 302 7.48 -2.98 -12.73
CA VAL A 302 7.58 -3.33 -14.16
C VAL A 302 6.42 -4.17 -14.66
N SER A 303 5.43 -4.44 -13.80
CA SER A 303 4.34 -5.39 -14.06
C SER A 303 3.01 -4.84 -13.55
N LEU A 304 1.88 -5.31 -14.11
CA LEU A 304 0.55 -4.93 -13.62
C LEU A 304 0.38 -5.34 -12.16
N TYR A 305 0.82 -6.56 -11.82
CA TYR A 305 0.80 -7.05 -10.44
C TYR A 305 1.54 -6.09 -9.49
N GLY A 306 2.78 -5.70 -9.82
CA GLY A 306 3.56 -4.77 -9.00
C GLY A 306 2.89 -3.40 -8.86
N ARG A 307 2.30 -2.88 -9.95
CA ARG A 307 1.56 -1.62 -9.95
C ARG A 307 0.34 -1.66 -9.01
N THR A 308 -0.50 -2.70 -9.11
CA THR A 308 -1.69 -2.82 -8.24
C THR A 308 -1.33 -2.90 -6.75
N LYS A 309 -0.21 -3.57 -6.42
CA LYS A 309 0.31 -3.59 -5.04
C LYS A 309 0.78 -2.21 -4.60
N LEU A 310 1.55 -1.50 -5.42
CA LEU A 310 2.00 -0.14 -5.10
C LEU A 310 0.83 0.85 -4.93
N GLU A 311 -0.16 0.81 -5.81
CA GLU A 311 -1.37 1.65 -5.70
C GLU A 311 -2.14 1.37 -4.39
N SER A 312 -2.20 0.09 -3.98
CA SER A 312 -2.79 -0.31 -2.70
C SER A 312 -1.97 0.16 -1.49
N GLU A 313 -0.64 0.09 -1.56
CA GLU A 313 0.25 0.64 -0.52
C GLU A 313 -0.03 2.15 -0.31
N GLN A 314 -0.13 2.89 -1.41
CA GLN A 314 -0.40 4.32 -1.40
C GLN A 314 -1.77 4.65 -0.80
N ALA A 315 -2.80 3.88 -1.15
CA ALA A 315 -4.15 4.05 -0.60
C ALA A 315 -4.17 3.79 0.92
N LEU A 316 -3.51 2.73 1.39
CA LEU A 316 -3.40 2.40 2.82
C LEU A 316 -2.69 3.50 3.60
N LEU A 317 -1.53 3.95 3.11
CA LEU A 317 -0.76 5.02 3.76
C LEU A 317 -1.50 6.36 3.76
N ALA A 318 -2.25 6.66 2.69
CA ALA A 318 -3.09 7.85 2.62
C ALA A 318 -4.28 7.79 3.60
N ALA A 319 -4.78 6.59 3.89
CA ALA A 319 -5.90 6.38 4.80
C ALA A 319 -5.51 6.38 6.29
N ARG A 320 -4.21 6.46 6.60
CA ARG A 320 -3.66 6.45 7.96
C ARG A 320 -4.23 7.59 8.81
N SER A 321 -4.69 7.26 10.01
CA SER A 321 -5.15 8.22 11.03
C SER A 321 -4.64 7.81 12.42
N HIS A 322 -5.07 8.52 13.47
CA HIS A 322 -4.76 8.12 14.85
C HIS A 322 -5.40 6.77 15.22
N THR A 323 -6.55 6.47 14.62
CA THR A 323 -7.36 5.26 14.88
C THR A 323 -7.13 4.14 13.86
N PHE A 324 -6.48 4.43 12.72
CA PHE A 324 -6.19 3.45 11.68
C PHE A 324 -4.73 3.53 11.24
N GLN A 325 -3.92 2.55 11.65
CA GLN A 325 -2.48 2.51 11.39
C GLN A 325 -2.12 1.20 10.68
N PRO A 326 -2.28 1.14 9.34
CA PRO A 326 -2.02 -0.08 8.59
C PRO A 326 -0.53 -0.40 8.55
N THR A 327 -0.19 -1.67 8.41
CA THR A 327 1.18 -2.16 8.21
C THR A 327 1.27 -2.85 6.85
N ILE A 328 2.21 -2.44 6.03
CA ILE A 328 2.41 -2.97 4.68
C ILE A 328 3.55 -3.98 4.70
N LEU A 329 3.32 -5.16 4.14
CA LEU A 329 4.27 -6.26 4.12
C LEU A 329 4.71 -6.57 2.69
N ARG A 330 5.88 -6.09 2.28
CA ARG A 330 6.48 -6.40 0.98
C ARG A 330 7.10 -7.79 1.05
N TYR A 331 6.33 -8.80 0.66
CA TYR A 331 6.78 -10.19 0.68
C TYR A 331 7.85 -10.45 -0.38
N ALA A 332 8.92 -11.13 0.05
CA ALA A 332 9.88 -11.78 -0.83
C ALA A 332 9.22 -12.92 -1.64
N THR A 333 9.96 -13.48 -2.61
CA THR A 333 9.46 -14.58 -3.44
C THR A 333 9.29 -15.83 -2.59
N VAL A 334 8.05 -16.29 -2.45
CA VAL A 334 7.74 -17.39 -1.54
C VAL A 334 8.06 -18.74 -2.17
N PHE A 335 8.55 -19.68 -1.37
CA PHE A 335 8.74 -21.10 -1.74
C PHE A 335 8.30 -22.05 -0.61
N GLY A 336 8.34 -23.36 -0.88
CA GLY A 336 7.95 -24.41 0.06
C GLY A 336 6.53 -24.94 -0.19
N LEU A 337 6.06 -25.85 0.66
CA LEU A 337 4.71 -26.39 0.57
C LEU A 337 3.74 -25.72 1.55
N SER A 338 2.48 -25.67 1.14
CA SER A 338 1.35 -25.26 1.97
C SER A 338 0.20 -26.25 1.81
N ARG A 339 -0.87 -26.06 2.57
CA ARG A 339 -2.09 -26.86 2.47
C ARG A 339 -2.80 -26.71 1.10
N ARG A 340 -2.43 -25.69 0.32
CA ARG A 340 -2.80 -25.53 -1.10
C ARG A 340 -1.52 -25.41 -1.93
N PRO A 341 -0.87 -26.52 -2.32
CA PRO A 341 0.40 -26.50 -3.04
C PRO A 341 0.35 -25.62 -4.30
N ARG A 342 1.49 -25.03 -4.63
CA ARG A 342 1.66 -24.20 -5.82
C ARG A 342 2.94 -24.57 -6.54
N PHE A 343 2.82 -24.95 -7.80
CA PHE A 343 3.94 -25.27 -8.70
C PHE A 343 4.09 -24.24 -9.82
N ASP A 344 3.53 -23.05 -9.64
CA ASP A 344 3.77 -21.86 -10.45
C ASP A 344 4.74 -20.86 -9.78
N LEU A 345 5.40 -21.29 -8.69
CA LEU A 345 6.47 -20.59 -7.98
C LEU A 345 7.82 -21.15 -8.42
N VAL A 346 8.83 -20.30 -8.66
CA VAL A 346 10.08 -20.71 -9.33
C VAL A 346 10.80 -21.87 -8.62
N VAL A 347 11.03 -21.80 -7.31
CA VAL A 347 11.70 -22.88 -6.57
C VAL A 347 10.87 -24.17 -6.59
N ASN A 348 9.56 -24.05 -6.38
CA ASN A 348 8.67 -25.21 -6.36
C ASN A 348 8.59 -25.89 -7.72
N LEU A 349 8.40 -25.10 -8.78
CA LEU A 349 8.32 -25.57 -10.17
C LEU A 349 9.61 -26.28 -10.58
N LEU A 350 10.76 -25.63 -10.39
CA LEU A 350 12.04 -26.21 -10.80
C LEU A 350 12.35 -27.48 -10.00
N THR A 351 11.98 -27.54 -8.72
CA THR A 351 12.12 -28.75 -7.91
C THR A 351 11.25 -29.91 -8.44
N ALA A 352 9.99 -29.62 -8.78
CA ALA A 352 9.09 -30.62 -9.34
C ALA A 352 9.58 -31.14 -10.71
N LYS A 353 10.03 -30.23 -11.58
CA LYS A 353 10.64 -30.59 -12.87
C LYS A 353 11.89 -31.43 -12.71
N ALA A 354 12.79 -31.07 -11.79
CA ALA A 354 13.97 -31.89 -11.49
C ALA A 354 13.58 -33.31 -11.04
N ARG A 355 12.55 -33.43 -10.19
CA ARG A 355 12.10 -34.72 -9.66
C ARG A 355 11.42 -35.62 -10.69
N GLN A 356 10.60 -35.07 -11.57
CA GLN A 356 9.76 -35.84 -12.50
C GLN A 356 10.30 -35.91 -13.93
N GLU A 357 10.97 -34.87 -14.40
CA GLU A 357 11.48 -34.76 -15.78
C GLU A 357 13.00 -34.89 -15.86
N GLY A 358 13.73 -34.68 -14.75
CA GLY A 358 15.19 -34.63 -14.75
C GLY A 358 15.77 -33.44 -15.52
N VAL A 359 14.95 -32.46 -15.89
CA VAL A 359 15.37 -31.27 -16.65
C VAL A 359 14.75 -30.01 -16.05
N ILE A 360 15.56 -29.00 -15.78
CA ILE A 360 15.10 -27.67 -15.36
C ILE A 360 15.47 -26.60 -16.38
N THR A 361 14.62 -25.59 -16.49
CA THR A 361 14.82 -24.46 -17.41
C THR A 361 15.05 -23.19 -16.61
N ILE A 362 16.20 -22.55 -16.79
CA ILE A 362 16.55 -21.29 -16.13
C ILE A 362 16.46 -20.16 -17.15
N TYR A 363 15.63 -19.16 -16.85
CA TYR A 363 15.45 -17.99 -17.70
C TYR A 363 16.40 -16.85 -17.28
N ASN A 364 17.24 -16.35 -18.19
CA ASN A 364 18.24 -15.27 -18.01
C ASN A 364 19.34 -15.54 -16.95
N GLY A 365 19.06 -16.32 -15.90
CA GLY A 365 20.01 -16.88 -14.93
C GLY A 365 20.55 -15.92 -13.86
N GLN A 366 21.05 -14.76 -14.27
CA GLN A 366 21.77 -13.82 -13.39
C GLN A 366 20.87 -12.88 -12.59
N GLN A 367 19.56 -12.95 -12.80
CA GLN A 367 18.59 -12.08 -12.13
C GLN A 367 18.47 -12.41 -10.65
N TRP A 368 18.62 -11.38 -9.80
CA TRP A 368 18.44 -11.50 -8.36
C TRP A 368 16.96 -11.51 -7.98
N ARG A 369 16.63 -12.35 -7.00
CA ARG A 369 15.35 -12.34 -6.29
C ARG A 369 15.56 -12.63 -4.81
N PRO A 370 14.83 -11.95 -3.90
CA PRO A 370 14.74 -12.37 -2.52
C PRO A 370 13.80 -13.56 -2.40
N PHE A 371 14.14 -14.53 -1.56
CA PHE A 371 13.32 -15.70 -1.26
C PHE A 371 12.95 -15.79 0.22
N ILE A 372 11.83 -16.44 0.51
CA ILE A 372 11.43 -16.81 1.87
C ILE A 372 10.54 -18.06 1.86
N HIS A 373 10.76 -18.96 2.81
CA HIS A 373 9.90 -20.12 2.97
C HIS A 373 8.51 -19.71 3.47
N VAL A 374 7.44 -20.31 2.96
CA VAL A 374 6.05 -19.91 3.28
C VAL A 374 5.75 -19.96 4.79
N ARG A 375 6.28 -20.95 5.51
CA ARG A 375 6.13 -21.06 6.98
C ARG A 375 6.83 -19.92 7.73
N ASP A 376 8.01 -19.51 7.25
CA ASP A 376 8.75 -18.38 7.82
C ASP A 376 8.02 -17.05 7.57
N LEU A 377 7.45 -16.87 6.38
CA LEU A 377 6.64 -15.71 6.04
C LEU A 377 5.39 -15.61 6.92
N VAL A 378 4.71 -16.74 7.16
CA VAL A 378 3.56 -16.80 8.07
C VAL A 378 3.97 -16.43 9.49
N GLU A 379 5.07 -16.97 10.01
CA GLU A 379 5.56 -16.65 11.34
C GLU A 379 5.98 -15.16 11.45
N ALA A 380 6.62 -14.58 10.43
CA ALA A 380 6.90 -13.16 10.36
C ALA A 380 5.61 -12.32 10.42
N THR A 381 4.58 -12.72 9.66
CA THR A 381 3.28 -12.03 9.62
C THR A 381 2.61 -12.04 10.99
N VAL A 382 2.59 -13.18 11.68
CA VAL A 382 2.06 -13.29 13.04
C VAL A 382 2.84 -12.42 14.03
N ARG A 383 4.18 -12.41 13.96
CA ARG A 383 5.00 -11.55 14.83
C ARG A 383 4.72 -10.07 14.61
N ILE A 384 4.54 -9.65 13.35
CA ILE A 384 4.19 -8.25 13.04
C ILE A 384 2.79 -7.90 13.53
N LEU A 385 1.83 -8.83 13.43
CA LEU A 385 0.49 -8.66 13.96
C LEU A 385 0.50 -8.47 15.50
N GLU A 386 1.33 -9.26 16.20
CA GLU A 386 1.49 -9.21 17.65
C GLU A 386 2.35 -8.02 18.13
N ALA A 387 3.24 -7.49 17.29
CA ALA A 387 4.16 -6.40 17.66
C ALA A 387 3.42 -5.09 17.97
N PRO A 388 3.87 -4.27 18.95
CA PRO A 388 3.20 -3.03 19.33
C PRO A 388 2.94 -2.07 18.15
N THR A 389 1.78 -1.42 18.13
CA THR A 389 1.43 -0.45 17.06
C THR A 389 2.43 0.71 16.98
N THR A 390 3.08 1.07 18.08
CA THR A 390 4.17 2.07 18.11
C THR A 390 5.39 1.66 17.29
N VAL A 391 5.55 0.37 16.99
CA VAL A 391 6.66 -0.18 16.18
C VAL A 391 6.25 -0.39 14.73
N VAL A 392 5.02 -0.84 14.48
CA VAL A 392 4.59 -1.31 13.14
C VAL A 392 3.51 -0.47 12.47
N GLY A 393 2.87 0.42 13.22
CA GLY A 393 1.73 1.21 12.75
C GLY A 393 2.12 2.24 11.70
N GLY A 394 1.51 2.17 10.52
CA GLY A 394 1.81 3.08 9.42
C GLY A 394 3.15 2.84 8.73
N GLU A 395 3.78 1.69 8.98
CA GLU A 395 5.09 1.33 8.47
C GLU A 395 5.00 0.32 7.31
N ILE A 396 6.04 0.33 6.47
CA ILE A 396 6.30 -0.71 5.47
C ILE A 396 7.43 -1.61 6.00
N PHE A 397 7.30 -2.93 5.82
CA PHE A 397 8.36 -3.91 6.07
C PHE A 397 8.58 -4.77 4.85
N ASN A 398 9.84 -4.93 4.45
CA ASN A 398 10.28 -6.03 3.61
C ASN A 398 10.24 -7.31 4.46
N VAL A 399 9.62 -8.37 3.95
CA VAL A 399 9.46 -9.64 4.66
C VAL A 399 10.21 -10.75 3.94
N GLY A 400 11.33 -11.14 4.53
CA GLY A 400 12.34 -12.02 3.95
C GLY A 400 13.57 -12.09 4.86
N ASP A 401 14.67 -12.58 4.32
CA ASP A 401 15.97 -12.64 4.99
C ASP A 401 17.07 -12.35 3.96
N SER A 402 18.01 -11.46 4.27
CA SER A 402 19.02 -11.03 3.29
C SER A 402 19.92 -12.18 2.82
N ARG A 403 20.04 -13.25 3.62
CA ARG A 403 20.77 -14.48 3.26
C ARG A 403 20.10 -15.28 2.13
N LEU A 404 18.83 -14.99 1.85
CA LEU A 404 18.02 -15.67 0.85
C LEU A 404 17.83 -14.80 -0.41
N ASN A 405 18.65 -13.77 -0.61
CA ASN A 405 18.81 -13.17 -1.93
C ASN A 405 19.62 -14.14 -2.79
N HIS A 406 19.01 -14.65 -3.86
CA HIS A 406 19.65 -15.59 -4.78
C HIS A 406 19.42 -15.21 -6.23
N THR A 407 20.37 -15.54 -7.10
CA THR A 407 20.14 -15.54 -8.55
C THR A 407 19.40 -16.82 -8.95
N LEU A 408 18.78 -16.82 -10.13
CA LEU A 408 18.14 -18.02 -10.66
C LEU A 408 19.13 -19.16 -10.92
N ASN A 409 20.39 -18.83 -11.28
CA ASN A 409 21.47 -19.80 -11.41
C ASN A 409 21.77 -20.50 -10.08
N GLN A 410 21.87 -19.74 -8.99
CA GLN A 410 22.10 -20.31 -7.66
C GLN A 410 20.98 -21.25 -7.21
N ILE A 411 19.73 -20.98 -7.60
CA ILE A 411 18.62 -21.92 -7.35
C ILE A 411 18.85 -23.23 -8.10
N GLY A 412 19.26 -23.14 -9.38
CA GLY A 412 19.58 -24.32 -10.18
C GLY A 412 20.72 -25.16 -9.59
N GLU A 413 21.75 -24.51 -9.05
CA GLU A 413 22.86 -25.17 -8.35
C GLU A 413 22.37 -25.94 -7.12
N VAL A 414 21.59 -25.30 -6.24
CA VAL A 414 21.04 -25.97 -5.04
C VAL A 414 20.09 -27.12 -5.42
N ILE A 415 19.34 -27.00 -6.52
CA ILE A 415 18.51 -28.10 -7.04
C ILE A 415 19.38 -29.27 -7.49
N ARG A 416 20.50 -29.02 -8.20
CA ARG A 416 21.44 -30.07 -8.62
C ARG A 416 22.16 -30.75 -7.45
N GLU A 417 22.41 -30.04 -6.36
CA GLU A 417 22.93 -30.67 -5.13
C GLU A 417 21.97 -31.73 -4.57
N VAL A 418 20.65 -31.54 -4.74
CA VAL A 418 19.61 -32.48 -4.29
C VAL A 418 19.26 -33.52 -5.37
N PHE A 419 19.35 -33.14 -6.64
CA PHE A 419 19.07 -33.97 -7.81
C PHE A 419 20.26 -33.96 -8.79
N PRO A 420 21.33 -34.73 -8.52
CA PRO A 420 22.60 -34.68 -9.27
C PRO A 420 22.45 -34.91 -10.78
N GLU A 421 21.51 -35.77 -11.16
CA GLU A 421 21.22 -36.14 -12.56
C GLU A 421 20.41 -35.09 -13.34
N THR A 422 20.05 -33.96 -12.71
CA THR A 422 19.22 -32.94 -13.38
C THR A 422 20.03 -32.17 -14.43
N ARG A 423 19.54 -32.18 -15.67
CA ARG A 423 20.04 -31.33 -16.76
C ARG A 423 19.48 -29.91 -16.62
N VAL A 424 20.34 -28.91 -16.85
CA VAL A 424 19.95 -27.49 -16.82
C VAL A 424 19.98 -26.93 -18.23
N GLU A 425 18.86 -26.35 -18.65
CA GLU A 425 18.71 -25.65 -19.92
C GLU A 425 18.55 -24.16 -19.67
N TYR A 426 19.29 -23.34 -20.42
CA TYR A 426 19.23 -21.89 -20.32
C TYR A 426 18.42 -21.32 -21.49
N VAL A 427 17.48 -20.45 -21.17
CA VAL A 427 16.62 -19.80 -22.16
C VAL A 427 16.56 -18.31 -21.86
N GLU A 428 16.59 -17.47 -22.89
CA GLU A 428 16.37 -16.03 -22.71
C GLU A 428 14.87 -15.71 -22.67
N ASN A 429 14.47 -14.76 -21.83
CA ASN A 429 13.11 -14.23 -21.86
C ASN A 429 13.06 -12.73 -21.55
N ALA A 430 11.88 -12.14 -21.77
CA ALA A 430 11.64 -10.72 -21.56
C ALA A 430 11.30 -10.34 -20.10
N ASP A 431 11.46 -11.21 -19.09
CA ASP A 431 11.17 -10.86 -17.70
C ASP A 431 12.22 -9.85 -17.21
N PRO A 432 11.86 -8.58 -16.97
CA PRO A 432 12.84 -7.56 -16.65
C PRO A 432 13.23 -7.56 -15.16
N ARG A 433 12.58 -8.39 -14.33
CA ARG A 433 12.74 -8.32 -12.86
C ARG A 433 14.14 -8.73 -12.43
N ASN A 434 14.78 -7.85 -11.68
CA ASN A 434 16.07 -8.05 -11.05
C ASN A 434 16.13 -7.14 -9.83
N TYR A 435 16.21 -7.70 -8.61
CA TYR A 435 16.36 -6.91 -7.40
C TYR A 435 16.87 -7.74 -6.22
N ARG A 436 17.76 -7.14 -5.43
CA ARG A 436 18.13 -7.61 -4.09
C ARG A 436 17.42 -6.75 -3.06
N VAL A 437 17.08 -7.34 -1.92
CA VAL A 437 16.33 -6.62 -0.89
C VAL A 437 17.02 -6.76 0.46
N SER A 438 17.13 -5.63 1.15
CA SER A 438 17.53 -5.59 2.55
C SER A 438 16.32 -5.84 3.44
N PHE A 439 16.49 -6.75 4.41
CA PHE A 439 15.50 -7.11 5.42
C PHE A 439 15.89 -6.64 6.83
N GLU A 440 16.81 -5.67 6.89
CA GLU A 440 17.42 -5.22 8.14
C GLU A 440 16.39 -4.56 9.08
N LYS A 441 15.43 -3.81 8.54
CA LYS A 441 14.35 -3.21 9.33
C LYS A 441 13.51 -4.27 10.05
N LEU A 442 13.15 -5.35 9.36
CA LEU A 442 12.41 -6.46 9.95
C LEU A 442 13.23 -7.14 11.06
N ARG A 443 14.51 -7.42 10.79
CA ARG A 443 15.43 -8.05 11.75
C ARG A 443 15.58 -7.21 13.02
N THR A 444 15.81 -5.90 12.87
CA THR A 444 16.09 -5.00 13.99
C THR A 444 14.85 -4.60 14.78
N ARG A 445 13.71 -4.36 14.11
CA ARG A 445 12.47 -3.89 14.77
C ARG A 445 11.62 -5.04 15.31
N ILE A 446 11.64 -6.20 14.67
CA ILE A 446 10.77 -7.35 15.00
C ILE A 446 11.57 -8.55 15.51
N GLY A 447 12.90 -8.56 15.35
CA GLY A 447 13.73 -9.69 15.79
C GLY A 447 13.49 -10.96 14.96
N PHE A 448 13.01 -10.81 13.73
CA PHE A 448 12.72 -11.95 12.86
C PHE A 448 13.96 -12.35 12.04
N ARG A 449 14.14 -13.66 11.88
CA ARG A 449 15.14 -14.28 11.01
C ARG A 449 14.53 -15.57 10.45
N ALA A 450 14.71 -15.82 9.16
CA ALA A 450 14.18 -17.02 8.53
C ALA A 450 14.89 -18.28 9.06
N ARG A 451 14.13 -19.33 9.34
CA ARG A 451 14.64 -20.63 9.79
C ARG A 451 15.06 -21.50 8.62
N TYR A 452 14.31 -21.46 7.51
CA TYR A 452 14.48 -22.36 6.38
C TYR A 452 15.33 -21.72 5.28
N ALA A 453 16.26 -22.49 4.73
CA ALA A 453 17.00 -22.16 3.52
C ALA A 453 16.32 -22.75 2.26
N LEU A 454 16.83 -22.40 1.07
CA LEU A 454 16.33 -22.96 -0.20
C LEU A 454 16.37 -24.49 -0.21
N ARG A 455 17.49 -25.07 0.25
CA ARG A 455 17.68 -26.53 0.30
C ARG A 455 16.61 -27.23 1.14
N ASP A 456 16.17 -26.62 2.24
CA ASP A 456 15.15 -27.20 3.10
C ASP A 456 13.80 -27.30 2.38
N GLY A 457 13.40 -26.25 1.65
CA GLY A 457 12.17 -26.26 0.85
C GLY A 457 12.24 -27.23 -0.33
N ILE A 458 13.41 -27.34 -0.97
CA ILE A 458 13.63 -28.31 -2.07
C ILE A 458 13.50 -29.75 -1.53
N LEU A 459 14.07 -30.04 -0.35
CA LEU A 459 13.92 -31.34 0.30
C LEU A 459 12.49 -31.61 0.78
N GLU A 460 11.78 -30.59 1.27
CA GLU A 460 10.36 -30.69 1.63
C GLU A 460 9.53 -31.14 0.42
N ILE A 461 9.72 -30.49 -0.73
CA ILE A 461 9.02 -30.84 -1.97
C ILE A 461 9.43 -32.22 -2.48
N LYS A 462 10.73 -32.54 -2.47
CA LYS A 462 11.23 -33.87 -2.84
C LYS A 462 10.52 -34.96 -2.03
N ARG A 463 10.46 -34.79 -0.71
CA ARG A 463 9.81 -35.74 0.20
C ARG A 463 8.33 -35.90 -0.13
N ALA A 464 7.61 -34.82 -0.43
CA ALA A 464 6.20 -34.90 -0.81
C ALA A 464 5.96 -35.72 -2.08
N PHE A 465 6.87 -35.68 -3.06
CA PHE A 465 6.81 -36.58 -4.22
C PHE A 465 7.16 -38.02 -3.87
N ASP A 466 8.21 -38.23 -3.05
CA ASP A 466 8.65 -39.57 -2.67
C ASP A 466 7.61 -40.30 -1.80
N GLU A 467 6.84 -39.57 -1.00
CA GLU A 467 5.75 -40.08 -0.16
C GLU A 467 4.40 -40.16 -0.90
N GLY A 468 4.33 -39.75 -2.18
CA GLY A 468 3.10 -39.77 -2.96
C GLY A 468 2.04 -38.75 -2.53
N LEU A 469 2.40 -37.75 -1.71
CA LEU A 469 1.49 -36.66 -1.33
C LEU A 469 1.18 -35.74 -2.52
N ILE A 470 2.08 -35.70 -3.51
CA ILE A 470 1.92 -34.97 -4.76
C ILE A 470 2.33 -35.91 -5.89
N GLU A 471 1.36 -36.31 -6.72
CA GLU A 471 1.59 -37.23 -7.84
C GLU A 471 1.84 -36.49 -9.15
N ASP A 472 1.03 -35.48 -9.47
CA ASP A 472 1.14 -34.68 -10.70
C ASP A 472 1.23 -33.20 -10.38
N TYR A 473 2.41 -32.62 -10.54
CA TYR A 473 2.63 -31.19 -10.30
C TYR A 473 2.00 -30.31 -11.41
N THR A 474 1.68 -30.89 -12.57
CA THR A 474 1.15 -30.17 -13.73
C THR A 474 -0.37 -29.94 -13.66
N ASP A 475 -1.04 -30.59 -12.70
CA ASP A 475 -2.45 -30.42 -12.41
C ASP A 475 -2.80 -28.93 -12.31
N PRO A 476 -3.78 -28.42 -13.10
CA PRO A 476 -4.15 -27.02 -13.09
C PRO A 476 -4.46 -26.44 -11.70
N ARG A 477 -4.90 -27.26 -10.73
CA ARG A 477 -5.17 -26.84 -9.35
C ARG A 477 -3.94 -26.24 -8.68
N TYR A 478 -2.73 -26.66 -9.05
CA TYR A 478 -1.47 -26.14 -8.50
C TYR A 478 -0.91 -24.91 -9.23
N HIS A 479 -1.60 -24.41 -10.26
CA HIS A 479 -1.13 -23.31 -11.11
C HIS A 479 -2.19 -22.22 -11.24
N ASN A 480 -1.99 -21.07 -10.59
CA ASN A 480 -2.99 -20.00 -10.59
C ASN A 480 -3.37 -19.57 -12.01
N HIS A 481 -2.37 -19.24 -12.83
CA HIS A 481 -2.58 -18.80 -14.21
C HIS A 481 -3.30 -19.85 -15.06
N ARG A 482 -2.92 -21.14 -14.96
CA ARG A 482 -3.54 -22.20 -15.76
C ARG A 482 -5.00 -22.40 -15.36
N LEU A 483 -5.30 -22.39 -14.05
CA LEU A 483 -6.67 -22.52 -13.56
C LEU A 483 -7.55 -21.37 -14.02
N LEU A 484 -7.08 -20.13 -13.88
CA LEU A 484 -7.81 -18.94 -14.35
C LEU A 484 -8.02 -18.96 -15.86
N ARG A 485 -7.03 -19.41 -16.65
CA ARG A 485 -7.19 -19.56 -18.10
C ARG A 485 -8.28 -20.57 -18.47
N ILE A 486 -8.45 -21.63 -17.68
CA ILE A 486 -9.52 -22.64 -17.88
C ILE A 486 -10.88 -22.08 -17.44
N ALA A 487 -10.91 -21.40 -16.29
CA ALA A 487 -12.14 -20.91 -15.68
C ALA A 487 -12.67 -19.60 -16.32
N GLY A 488 -11.80 -18.84 -16.99
CA GLY A 488 -12.08 -17.48 -17.44
C GLY A 488 -12.12 -16.48 -16.28
N SER A 489 -12.87 -15.39 -16.47
CA SER A 489 -13.11 -14.34 -15.48
C SER A 489 -14.57 -14.29 -15.05
N PRO A 490 -15.06 -15.30 -14.33
CA PRO A 490 -16.46 -15.37 -13.97
C PRO A 490 -16.81 -14.28 -12.95
N SER A 491 -18.01 -13.75 -13.11
CA SER A 491 -18.56 -12.68 -12.27
C SER A 491 -18.93 -13.17 -10.87
N THR A 492 -19.18 -14.48 -10.71
CA THR A 492 -19.60 -15.12 -9.46
C THR A 492 -18.95 -16.48 -9.27
N LYS A 493 -18.87 -16.95 -8.01
CA LYS A 493 -18.39 -18.29 -7.69
C LYS A 493 -19.20 -19.40 -8.39
N GLY A 494 -20.52 -19.29 -8.43
CA GLY A 494 -21.37 -20.31 -9.08
C GLY A 494 -21.17 -20.39 -10.61
N GLU A 495 -20.75 -19.30 -11.24
CA GLU A 495 -20.30 -19.31 -12.64
C GLU A 495 -18.93 -19.97 -12.78
N PHE A 496 -17.98 -19.63 -11.90
CA PHE A 496 -16.65 -20.24 -11.82
C PHE A 496 -16.74 -21.77 -11.69
N ASP A 497 -17.50 -22.27 -10.71
CA ASP A 497 -17.63 -23.70 -10.43
C ASP A 497 -18.25 -24.45 -11.62
N ARG A 498 -19.25 -23.86 -12.30
CA ARG A 498 -19.88 -24.46 -13.49
C ARG A 498 -18.91 -24.60 -14.67
N VAL A 499 -18.13 -23.56 -14.94
CA VAL A 499 -17.13 -23.58 -16.03
C VAL A 499 -16.06 -24.62 -15.73
N LEU A 500 -15.57 -24.64 -14.48
CA LEU A 500 -14.55 -25.58 -14.04
C LEU A 500 -15.01 -27.03 -14.17
N MET A 501 -16.21 -27.34 -13.65
CA MET A 501 -16.79 -28.69 -13.72
C MET A 501 -16.97 -29.15 -15.17
N LYS A 502 -17.44 -28.27 -16.07
CA LYS A 502 -17.56 -28.59 -17.49
C LYS A 502 -16.20 -28.87 -18.14
N ALA A 503 -15.18 -28.07 -17.83
CA ALA A 503 -13.83 -28.24 -18.37
C ALA A 503 -13.15 -29.52 -17.86
N PHE A 504 -13.32 -29.87 -16.59
CA PHE A 504 -12.79 -31.12 -16.02
C PHE A 504 -13.56 -32.36 -16.52
N ALA A 505 -14.89 -32.30 -16.63
CA ALA A 505 -15.70 -33.40 -17.15
C ALA A 505 -15.37 -33.73 -18.62
N ALA A 506 -15.13 -32.72 -19.46
CA ALA A 506 -14.70 -32.91 -20.85
C ALA A 506 -13.33 -33.61 -20.98
N ARG A 507 -12.52 -33.56 -19.93
CA ARG A 507 -11.19 -34.19 -19.88
C ARG A 507 -11.24 -35.66 -19.45
N VAL A 508 -12.25 -36.05 -18.68
CA VAL A 508 -12.47 -37.45 -18.23
C VAL A 508 -13.24 -38.26 -19.27
N GLY A 509 -14.06 -37.62 -20.11
CA GLY A 509 -14.85 -38.30 -21.16
C GLY A 509 -14.16 -38.48 -22.51
N GLY A 510 -12.88 -38.13 -22.64
CA GLY A 510 -12.11 -38.19 -23.89
C GLY A 510 -10.88 -39.10 -23.86
N GLY A 511 -10.81 -40.01 -22.88
CA GLY A 511 -9.75 -41.00 -22.73
C GLY A 511 -10.11 -42.35 -23.35
#